data_AF-A0A9P1JSG2-F1
#
_entry.id   AF-A0A9P1JSG2-F1
#
_cell.length_a   1.000
_cell.length_b   1.000
_cell.length_c   1.000
_cell.angle_alpha   90.00
_cell.angle_beta   90.00
_cell.angle_gamma   90.00
#
_symmetry.space_group_name_H-M   'P 1'
#
loop_
_entity.id
_entity.type
_entity.pdbx_description
1 polymer ?
#
loop_
_entity_poly.entity_id
_entity_poly.type
_entity_poly.pdbx_seq_one_letter_code
_entity_poly.pdbx_strand_id
1 'polypeptide(L)'
;MDHAVAESAGQPPLPQDVAVNPIRSAADWQSQRDACAADPGAFHGAIAAETIHWFDGAHWLMREADGVWRGWNAATGEAAERADWTPWTQAFDGSEAPFYRWFAGGLTNAAFNEVDRHVLSGHGSETAYWYEGDRWDAAANGGRGGPVHHVTLTRRELLVRSALAALALRGLGLRQGDRIALNMPNILDQIVWTEGAKRIGVIYTAVFGGFSDKTLSDRIENAGARVVITADGASRNAEMAPFKEAYSDPALDRFVALPHGAAHHRRGPARQGWATRP
;
A
#
# COMPACT_ATOMS: atom_id res chain seq x y z
N MET A 1 -6.83 -21.03 16.88
CA MET A 1 -7.88 -21.33 15.89
C MET A 1 -7.17 -21.93 14.71
N ASP A 2 -7.31 -23.23 14.52
CA ASP A 2 -6.70 -23.96 13.41
C ASP A 2 -7.27 -23.46 12.09
N HIS A 3 -6.43 -22.78 11.31
CA HIS A 3 -6.72 -22.54 9.90
C HIS A 3 -6.41 -23.84 9.16
N ALA A 4 -7.46 -24.60 8.83
CA ALA A 4 -7.35 -25.70 7.89
C ALA A 4 -6.77 -25.17 6.57
N VAL A 5 -5.55 -25.56 6.28
CA VAL A 5 -4.82 -25.21 5.06
C VAL A 5 -5.52 -25.94 3.92
N ALA A 6 -6.14 -25.18 3.01
CA ALA A 6 -6.66 -25.75 1.77
C ALA A 6 -5.46 -26.15 0.90
N GLU A 7 -5.13 -27.45 0.91
CA GLU A 7 -4.22 -28.08 -0.03
C GLU A 7 -4.77 -27.93 -1.45
N SER A 8 -4.36 -26.89 -2.18
CA SER A 8 -4.25 -27.02 -3.63
C SER A 8 -2.96 -26.34 -4.11
N ALA A 9 -1.91 -27.16 -4.22
CA ALA A 9 -0.69 -26.85 -4.96
C ALA A 9 -0.98 -26.84 -6.46
N GLY A 10 -1.92 -25.99 -6.89
CA GLY A 10 -2.20 -25.71 -8.28
C GLY A 10 -1.40 -24.49 -8.72
N GLN A 11 -0.88 -24.51 -9.94
CA GLN A 11 -0.46 -23.28 -10.62
C GLN A 11 -1.62 -22.30 -10.58
N PRO A 12 -1.42 -21.02 -10.19
CA PRO A 12 -2.50 -20.05 -10.19
C PRO A 12 -3.16 -20.02 -11.57
N PRO A 13 -4.51 -20.04 -11.63
CA PRO A 13 -5.20 -20.00 -12.90
C PRO A 13 -4.78 -18.74 -13.66
N LEU A 14 -4.53 -18.88 -14.96
CA LEU A 14 -4.31 -17.71 -15.81
C LEU A 14 -5.60 -16.86 -15.81
N PRO A 15 -5.50 -15.52 -15.74
CA PRO A 15 -6.66 -14.65 -15.91
C PRO A 15 -7.38 -15.00 -17.22
N GLN A 16 -8.71 -15.13 -17.16
CA GLN A 16 -9.52 -15.50 -18.34
C GLN A 16 -9.46 -14.40 -19.42
N ASP A 17 -9.38 -13.14 -19.00
CA ASP A 17 -9.23 -11.98 -19.87
C ASP A 17 -7.94 -11.23 -19.51
N VAL A 18 -6.93 -11.37 -20.36
CA VAL A 18 -5.70 -10.58 -20.25
C VAL A 18 -5.88 -9.32 -21.11
N ALA A 19 -5.93 -8.16 -20.46
CA ALA A 19 -5.84 -6.88 -21.18
C ALA A 19 -4.52 -6.85 -21.96
N VAL A 20 -4.60 -6.84 -23.28
CA VAL A 20 -3.41 -6.87 -24.14
C VAL A 20 -2.87 -5.46 -24.26
N ASN A 21 -1.54 -5.30 -24.15
CA ASN A 21 -0.87 -4.03 -24.36
C ASN A 21 -1.31 -3.41 -25.72
N PRO A 22 -1.89 -2.20 -25.73
CA PRO A 22 -2.32 -1.55 -26.96
C PRO A 22 -1.12 -1.12 -27.83
N ILE A 23 0.07 -1.00 -27.26
CA ILE A 23 1.30 -0.65 -27.98
C ILE A 23 1.96 -1.92 -28.51
N ARG A 24 1.78 -2.19 -29.80
CA ARG A 24 2.32 -3.40 -30.47
C ARG A 24 3.36 -3.09 -31.54
N SER A 25 3.50 -1.81 -31.90
CA SER A 25 4.41 -1.33 -32.93
C SER A 25 4.97 0.05 -32.58
N ALA A 26 6.01 0.47 -33.32
CA ALA A 26 6.53 1.84 -33.23
C ALA A 26 5.48 2.90 -33.62
N ALA A 27 4.58 2.56 -34.54
CA ALA A 27 3.49 3.43 -34.95
C ALA A 27 2.46 3.63 -33.83
N ASP A 28 2.08 2.55 -33.13
CA ASP A 28 1.19 2.64 -31.96
C ASP A 28 1.81 3.52 -30.87
N TRP A 29 3.10 3.30 -30.59
CA TRP A 29 3.83 4.10 -29.61
C TRP A 29 3.84 5.59 -29.98
N GLN A 30 4.14 5.91 -31.24
CA GLN A 30 4.19 7.30 -31.71
C GLN A 30 2.81 7.95 -31.63
N SER A 31 1.76 7.23 -32.03
CA SER A 31 0.37 7.71 -31.94
C SER A 31 -0.03 8.04 -30.50
N GLN A 32 0.26 7.14 -29.54
CA GLN A 32 -0.03 7.36 -28.11
C GLN A 32 0.76 8.56 -27.55
N ARG A 33 2.03 8.70 -27.96
CA ARG A 33 2.88 9.83 -27.57
C ARG A 33 2.33 11.15 -28.09
N ASP A 34 1.94 11.21 -29.36
CA ASP A 34 1.42 12.43 -29.99
C ASP A 34 0.09 12.84 -29.35
N ALA A 35 -0.79 11.88 -29.04
CA ALA A 35 -2.04 12.13 -28.34
C ALA A 35 -1.82 12.69 -26.92
N CYS A 36 -0.90 12.08 -26.15
CA CYS A 36 -0.54 12.55 -24.82
C CYS A 36 0.09 13.96 -24.84
N ALA A 37 0.95 14.24 -25.83
CA ALA A 37 1.59 15.55 -25.98
C ALA A 37 0.60 16.65 -26.40
N ALA A 38 -0.41 16.30 -27.21
CA ALA A 38 -1.43 17.23 -27.67
C ALA A 38 -2.38 17.66 -26.54
N ASP A 39 -2.87 16.70 -25.75
CA ASP A 39 -3.72 16.97 -24.58
C ASP A 39 -3.50 15.89 -23.51
N PRO A 40 -2.59 16.14 -22.54
CA PRO A 40 -2.31 15.17 -21.49
C PRO A 40 -3.54 14.93 -20.58
N GLY A 41 -4.39 15.94 -20.41
CA GLY A 41 -5.60 15.85 -19.59
C GLY A 41 -6.63 14.92 -20.23
N ALA A 42 -6.92 15.10 -21.51
CA ALA A 42 -7.83 14.22 -22.25
C ALA A 42 -7.27 12.79 -22.34
N PHE A 43 -5.98 12.65 -22.65
CA PHE A 43 -5.31 11.36 -22.81
C PHE A 43 -5.35 10.53 -21.52
N HIS A 44 -4.81 11.07 -20.42
CA HIS A 44 -4.78 10.34 -19.15
C HIS A 44 -6.15 10.30 -18.48
N GLY A 45 -7.02 11.29 -18.72
CA GLY A 45 -8.40 11.28 -18.25
C GLY A 45 -9.22 10.13 -18.82
N ALA A 46 -9.07 9.82 -20.11
CA ALA A 46 -9.75 8.67 -20.72
C ALA A 46 -9.33 7.35 -20.04
N ILE A 47 -8.02 7.15 -19.84
CA ILE A 47 -7.49 5.96 -19.15
C ILE A 47 -7.99 5.90 -17.70
N ALA A 48 -7.92 7.02 -16.97
CA ALA A 48 -8.30 7.08 -15.57
C ALA A 48 -9.81 6.85 -15.34
N ALA A 49 -10.65 7.25 -16.29
CA ALA A 49 -12.09 7.01 -16.26
C ALA A 49 -12.44 5.51 -16.36
N GLU A 50 -11.65 4.74 -17.10
CA GLU A 50 -11.91 3.31 -17.41
C GLU A 50 -11.12 2.34 -16.52
N THR A 51 -10.13 2.84 -15.76
CA THR A 51 -9.23 1.97 -14.97
C THR A 51 -9.65 1.85 -13.52
N ILE A 52 -10.23 2.91 -12.93
CA ILE A 52 -10.56 2.98 -11.51
C ILE A 52 -11.94 3.59 -11.28
N HIS A 53 -12.53 3.25 -10.13
CA HIS A 53 -13.78 3.81 -9.66
C HIS A 53 -13.53 5.15 -8.95
N TRP A 54 -14.41 6.08 -9.27
CA TRP A 54 -14.49 7.41 -8.71
C TRP A 54 -15.75 7.53 -7.85
N PHE A 55 -15.70 8.38 -6.84
CA PHE A 55 -16.78 8.57 -5.89
C PHE A 55 -17.52 9.87 -6.17
N ASP A 56 -18.84 9.78 -6.38
CA ASP A 56 -19.68 10.94 -6.68
C ASP A 56 -20.39 11.54 -5.47
N GLY A 57 -20.12 11.00 -4.27
CA GLY A 57 -20.79 11.35 -3.02
C GLY A 57 -21.77 10.27 -2.53
N ALA A 58 -22.24 9.39 -3.42
CA ALA A 58 -23.15 8.30 -3.08
C ALA A 58 -22.79 6.96 -3.74
N HIS A 59 -22.09 6.99 -4.87
CA HIS A 59 -21.79 5.83 -5.70
C HIS A 59 -20.30 5.79 -6.04
N TRP A 60 -19.79 4.56 -6.18
CA TRP A 60 -18.50 4.26 -6.77
C TRP A 60 -18.72 3.86 -8.22
N LEU A 61 -18.16 4.61 -9.16
CA LEU A 61 -18.46 4.47 -10.59
C LEU A 61 -17.19 4.50 -11.44
N MET A 62 -17.14 3.68 -12.47
CA MET A 62 -16.09 3.60 -13.48
C MET A 62 -16.76 3.63 -14.87
N ARG A 63 -16.11 4.28 -15.84
CA ARG A 63 -16.65 4.41 -17.19
C ARG A 63 -16.41 3.12 -17.96
N GLU A 64 -17.46 2.51 -18.47
CA GLU A 64 -17.35 1.35 -19.34
C GLU A 64 -17.14 1.77 -20.81
N ALA A 65 -16.84 0.79 -21.67
CA ALA A 65 -16.51 1.03 -23.08
C ALA A 65 -17.66 1.65 -23.89
N ASP A 66 -18.91 1.52 -23.43
CA ASP A 66 -20.08 2.18 -24.02
C ASP A 66 -20.25 3.65 -23.59
N GLY A 67 -19.32 4.16 -22.77
CA GLY A 67 -19.31 5.52 -22.27
C GLY A 67 -20.17 5.75 -21.02
N VAL A 68 -20.87 4.73 -20.54
CA VAL A 68 -21.74 4.81 -19.36
C VAL A 68 -20.93 4.56 -18.09
N TRP A 69 -21.21 5.31 -17.04
CA TRP A 69 -20.58 5.09 -15.74
C TRP A 69 -21.37 4.08 -14.93
N ARG A 70 -20.74 2.97 -14.56
CA ARG A 70 -21.35 1.89 -13.78
C ARG A 70 -20.53 1.55 -12.56
N GLY A 71 -21.20 1.00 -11.56
CA GLY A 71 -20.56 0.50 -10.34
C GLY A 71 -21.60 0.28 -9.25
N TRP A 72 -21.35 0.79 -8.04
CA TRP A 72 -22.15 0.43 -6.87
C TRP A 72 -22.50 1.61 -5.98
N ASN A 73 -23.68 1.55 -5.38
CA ASN A 73 -24.05 2.43 -4.26
C ASN A 73 -23.14 2.15 -3.06
N ALA A 74 -22.56 3.21 -2.49
CA ALA A 74 -21.57 3.09 -1.42
C ALA A 74 -22.13 2.61 -0.08
N ALA A 75 -23.45 2.73 0.13
CA ALA A 75 -24.12 2.29 1.35
C ALA A 75 -24.71 0.89 1.23
N THR A 76 -25.35 0.57 0.09
CA THR A 76 -26.08 -0.70 -0.09
C THR A 76 -25.29 -1.75 -0.88
N GLY A 77 -24.31 -1.35 -1.68
CA GLY A 77 -23.61 -2.25 -2.61
C GLY A 77 -24.44 -2.64 -3.85
N GLU A 78 -25.62 -2.06 -4.03
CA GLU A 78 -26.46 -2.29 -5.21
C GLU A 78 -25.87 -1.62 -6.46
N ALA A 79 -26.17 -2.17 -7.63
CA ALA A 79 -25.71 -1.61 -8.89
C ALA A 79 -26.19 -0.16 -9.08
N ALA A 80 -25.29 0.68 -9.58
CA ALA A 80 -25.55 2.09 -9.86
C ALA A 80 -25.06 2.44 -11.26
N GLU A 81 -25.77 3.35 -11.92
CA GLU A 81 -25.46 3.84 -13.25
C GLU A 81 -25.62 5.36 -13.33
N ARG A 82 -24.77 6.02 -14.11
CA ARG A 82 -24.85 7.45 -14.38
C ARG A 82 -24.41 7.78 -15.81
N ALA A 83 -25.22 8.58 -16.50
CA ALA A 83 -24.86 9.17 -17.79
C ALA A 83 -24.17 10.54 -17.59
N ASP A 84 -23.34 10.93 -18.56
CA ASP A 84 -22.76 12.29 -18.69
C ASP A 84 -22.09 12.83 -17.42
N TRP A 85 -21.26 12.01 -16.78
CA TRP A 85 -20.52 12.41 -15.58
C TRP A 85 -19.03 12.58 -15.85
N THR A 86 -18.42 13.58 -15.20
CA THR A 86 -16.98 13.76 -15.12
C THR A 86 -16.59 13.82 -13.63
N PRO A 87 -15.73 12.92 -13.14
CA PRO A 87 -15.45 12.80 -11.70
C PRO A 87 -14.53 13.89 -11.15
N TRP A 88 -13.76 14.58 -12.00
CA TRP A 88 -12.83 15.64 -11.62
C TRP A 88 -13.24 16.99 -12.23
N THR A 89 -12.83 18.09 -11.60
CA THR A 89 -13.02 19.44 -12.15
C THR A 89 -12.02 19.75 -13.25
N GLN A 90 -10.81 19.18 -13.16
CA GLN A 90 -9.74 19.34 -14.15
C GLN A 90 -8.87 18.09 -14.20
N ALA A 91 -8.72 17.50 -15.39
CA ALA A 91 -7.94 16.28 -15.57
C ALA A 91 -6.43 16.51 -15.35
N PHE A 92 -5.90 17.61 -15.87
CA PHE A 92 -4.50 18.01 -15.69
C PHE A 92 -4.39 19.53 -15.50
N ASP A 93 -3.72 19.94 -14.43
CA ASP A 93 -3.30 21.31 -14.16
C ASP A 93 -1.78 21.37 -14.06
N GLY A 94 -1.17 22.00 -15.06
CA GLY A 94 0.27 22.27 -15.13
C GLY A 94 0.62 23.76 -15.02
N SER A 95 -0.34 24.60 -14.61
CA SER A 95 -0.14 26.06 -14.56
C SER A 95 0.91 26.51 -13.53
N GLU A 96 1.13 25.72 -12.48
CA GLU A 96 2.09 25.98 -11.41
C GLU A 96 3.35 25.10 -11.48
N ALA A 97 3.80 24.71 -12.68
CA ALA A 97 5.00 23.87 -12.83
C ALA A 97 6.18 24.36 -11.96
N PRO A 98 6.88 23.47 -11.21
CA PRO A 98 6.83 22.00 -11.29
C PRO A 98 5.75 21.32 -10.42
N PHE A 99 4.78 22.07 -9.87
CA PHE A 99 3.69 21.51 -9.07
C PHE A 99 2.51 21.11 -9.95
N TYR A 100 2.53 19.86 -10.42
CA TYR A 100 1.47 19.29 -11.24
C TYR A 100 0.32 18.73 -10.39
N ARG A 101 -0.93 18.98 -10.81
CA ARG A 101 -2.11 18.35 -10.22
C ARG A 101 -2.85 17.54 -11.29
N TRP A 102 -3.25 16.34 -10.92
CA TRP A 102 -4.02 15.43 -11.76
C TRP A 102 -5.37 15.17 -11.11
N PHE A 103 -6.43 15.20 -11.92
CA PHE A 103 -7.79 14.85 -11.51
C PHE A 103 -8.28 15.66 -10.30
N ALA A 104 -8.01 16.96 -10.31
CA ALA A 104 -8.36 17.86 -9.21
C ALA A 104 -9.87 17.78 -8.91
N GLY A 105 -10.22 17.76 -7.62
CA GLY A 105 -11.61 17.62 -7.16
C GLY A 105 -12.17 16.20 -7.24
N GLY A 106 -11.51 15.27 -7.94
CA GLY A 106 -11.91 13.88 -8.01
C GLY A 106 -11.74 13.16 -6.67
N LEU A 107 -12.76 12.40 -6.28
CA LEU A 107 -12.72 11.55 -5.10
C LEU A 107 -12.54 10.09 -5.52
N THR A 108 -11.63 9.39 -4.87
CA THR A 108 -11.43 7.95 -5.04
C THR A 108 -10.83 7.35 -3.77
N ASN A 109 -10.68 6.03 -3.72
CA ASN A 109 -9.96 5.33 -2.65
C ASN A 109 -9.19 4.16 -3.25
N ALA A 110 -7.91 4.04 -2.86
CA ALA A 110 -7.04 2.97 -3.34
C ALA A 110 -7.55 1.59 -2.87
N ALA A 111 -7.86 1.44 -1.57
CA ALA A 111 -8.35 0.18 -1.04
C ALA A 111 -9.68 -0.26 -1.68
N PHE A 112 -10.58 0.69 -2.00
CA PHE A 112 -11.79 0.37 -2.76
C PHE A 112 -11.46 -0.25 -4.13
N ASN A 113 -10.52 0.34 -4.86
CA ASN A 113 -10.11 -0.12 -6.17
C ASN A 113 -9.21 -1.37 -6.14
N GLU A 114 -8.48 -1.60 -5.06
CA GLU A 114 -7.56 -2.73 -4.93
C GLU A 114 -8.26 -3.95 -4.31
N VAL A 115 -9.33 -3.73 -3.54
CA VAL A 115 -9.99 -4.77 -2.73
C VAL A 115 -11.51 -4.79 -2.98
N ASP A 116 -12.23 -3.76 -2.55
CA ASP A 116 -13.70 -3.78 -2.41
C ASP A 116 -14.41 -4.01 -3.75
N ARG A 117 -14.03 -3.27 -4.81
CA ARG A 117 -14.67 -3.37 -6.14
C ARG A 117 -14.67 -4.79 -6.67
N HIS A 118 -13.60 -5.54 -6.40
CA HIS A 118 -13.46 -6.89 -6.93
C HIS A 118 -14.35 -7.89 -6.18
N VAL A 119 -14.54 -7.68 -4.87
CA VAL A 119 -15.50 -8.45 -4.09
C VAL A 119 -16.93 -8.13 -4.54
N LEU A 120 -17.23 -6.85 -4.77
CA LEU A 120 -18.54 -6.38 -5.26
C LEU A 120 -18.87 -6.90 -6.67
N SER A 121 -17.87 -7.03 -7.54
CA SER A 121 -17.99 -7.69 -8.86
C SER A 121 -18.17 -9.22 -8.78
N GLY A 122 -18.34 -9.80 -7.60
CA GLY A 122 -18.57 -11.23 -7.43
C GLY A 122 -17.29 -12.09 -7.37
N HIS A 123 -16.10 -11.49 -7.47
CA HIS A 123 -14.82 -12.21 -7.43
C HIS A 123 -14.30 -12.46 -5.99
N GLY A 124 -15.17 -12.39 -4.98
CA GLY A 124 -14.75 -12.49 -3.57
C GLY A 124 -14.02 -13.79 -3.22
N SER A 125 -14.36 -14.91 -3.86
CA SER A 125 -13.72 -16.21 -3.64
C SER A 125 -12.43 -16.42 -4.44
N GLU A 126 -12.08 -15.51 -5.35
CA GLU A 126 -10.84 -15.57 -6.10
C GLU A 126 -9.65 -15.32 -5.17
N THR A 127 -8.54 -16.02 -5.41
CA THR A 127 -7.28 -15.76 -4.71
C THR A 127 -6.72 -14.40 -5.12
N ALA A 128 -6.59 -13.48 -4.17
CA ALA A 128 -5.94 -12.19 -4.36
C ALA A 128 -4.41 -12.31 -4.28
N TYR A 129 -3.92 -13.08 -3.30
CA TYR A 129 -2.49 -13.31 -3.09
C TYR A 129 -2.16 -14.78 -2.91
N TRP A 130 -1.07 -15.19 -3.53
CA TRP A 130 -0.38 -16.44 -3.25
C TRP A 130 0.87 -16.08 -2.46
N TYR A 131 0.95 -16.57 -1.23
CA TYR A 131 2.11 -16.36 -0.38
C TYR A 131 2.94 -17.61 -0.31
N GLU A 132 4.24 -17.43 -0.51
CA GLU A 132 5.26 -18.43 -0.36
C GLU A 132 6.25 -17.97 0.72
N GLY A 133 6.37 -18.76 1.77
CA GLY A 133 7.38 -18.58 2.80
C GLY A 133 8.75 -19.06 2.33
N ASP A 134 9.79 -18.48 2.89
CA ASP A 134 11.19 -18.65 2.47
C ASP A 134 11.75 -20.09 2.62
N ARG A 135 11.29 -20.86 3.62
CA ARG A 135 11.81 -22.22 3.87
C ARG A 135 11.40 -23.18 2.74
N TRP A 136 12.35 -23.98 2.28
CA TRP A 136 12.19 -24.90 1.15
C TRP A 136 12.38 -26.37 1.55
N ASP A 137 11.51 -27.25 1.08
CA ASP A 137 11.65 -28.71 1.16
C ASP A 137 12.01 -29.25 -0.23
N ALA A 138 13.24 -29.77 -0.38
CA ALA A 138 13.71 -30.32 -1.64
C ALA A 138 13.01 -31.64 -2.04
N ALA A 139 12.42 -32.38 -1.09
CA ALA A 139 11.73 -33.63 -1.35
C ALA A 139 10.26 -33.43 -1.79
N ALA A 140 9.70 -32.23 -1.56
CA ALA A 140 8.33 -31.91 -1.95
C ALA A 140 8.09 -32.04 -3.47
N ASN A 141 6.82 -32.16 -3.86
CA ASN A 141 6.37 -32.24 -5.25
C ASN A 141 7.01 -33.37 -6.08
N GLY A 142 7.31 -34.50 -5.42
CA GLY A 142 7.97 -35.65 -6.04
C GLY A 142 9.46 -35.41 -6.32
N GLY A 143 10.15 -34.73 -5.40
CA GLY A 143 11.58 -34.41 -5.53
C GLY A 143 11.88 -33.19 -6.43
N ARG A 144 10.87 -32.39 -6.75
CA ARG A 144 11.03 -31.14 -7.54
C ARG A 144 11.20 -29.90 -6.65
N GLY A 145 11.05 -30.07 -5.35
CA GLY A 145 11.11 -29.00 -4.38
C GLY A 145 9.77 -28.25 -4.24
N GLY A 146 9.57 -27.64 -3.07
CA GLY A 146 8.45 -26.77 -2.80
C GLY A 146 8.62 -26.01 -1.48
N PRO A 147 7.83 -24.94 -1.27
CA PRO A 147 7.90 -24.19 -0.03
C PRO A 147 7.27 -24.96 1.13
N VAL A 148 7.95 -24.92 2.28
CA VAL A 148 7.48 -25.52 3.53
C VAL A 148 6.21 -24.83 4.03
N HIS A 149 6.10 -23.53 3.80
CA HIS A 149 4.92 -22.76 4.15
C HIS A 149 4.44 -21.98 2.94
N HIS A 150 3.18 -22.18 2.58
CA HIS A 150 2.50 -21.42 1.55
C HIS A 150 1.03 -21.30 1.94
N VAL A 151 0.40 -20.19 1.57
CA VAL A 151 -1.02 -19.96 1.83
C VAL A 151 -1.59 -19.02 0.78
N THR A 152 -2.87 -19.15 0.51
CA THR A 152 -3.62 -18.21 -0.33
C THR A 152 -4.40 -17.23 0.55
N LEU A 153 -4.64 -16.04 0.00
CA LEU A 153 -5.54 -15.06 0.59
C LEU A 153 -6.56 -14.66 -0.47
N THR A 154 -7.82 -14.98 -0.24
CA THR A 154 -8.92 -14.61 -1.14
C THR A 154 -9.21 -13.12 -1.07
N ARG A 155 -9.84 -12.55 -2.10
CA ARG A 155 -10.26 -11.14 -2.13
C ARG A 155 -11.19 -10.80 -0.95
N ARG A 156 -12.08 -11.73 -0.57
CA ARG A 156 -12.97 -11.57 0.60
C ARG A 156 -12.21 -11.58 1.92
N GLU A 157 -11.24 -12.47 2.10
CA GLU A 157 -10.42 -12.49 3.31
C GLU A 157 -9.56 -11.23 3.42
N LEU A 158 -8.98 -10.76 2.32
CA LEU A 158 -8.26 -9.49 2.26
C LEU A 158 -9.17 -8.32 2.67
N LEU A 159 -10.40 -8.27 2.16
CA LEU A 159 -11.39 -7.25 2.55
C LEU A 159 -11.64 -7.27 4.06
N VAL A 160 -11.98 -8.43 4.63
CA VAL A 160 -12.27 -8.55 6.06
C VAL A 160 -11.06 -8.18 6.91
N ARG A 161 -9.88 -8.74 6.61
CA ARG A 161 -8.66 -8.49 7.39
C ARG A 161 -8.21 -7.03 7.30
N SER A 162 -8.26 -6.43 6.12
CA SER A 162 -7.88 -5.02 5.95
C SER A 162 -8.90 -4.05 6.53
N ALA A 163 -10.19 -4.40 6.58
CA ALA A 163 -11.21 -3.65 7.32
C ALA A 163 -10.95 -3.71 8.84
N LEU A 164 -10.57 -4.88 9.37
CA LEU A 164 -10.18 -5.01 10.78
C LEU A 164 -8.91 -4.22 11.10
N ALA A 165 -7.91 -4.24 10.21
CA ALA A 165 -6.72 -3.40 10.33
C ALA A 165 -7.06 -1.90 10.34
N ALA A 166 -7.95 -1.45 9.45
CA ALA A 166 -8.46 -0.08 9.45
C ALA A 166 -9.14 0.29 10.78
N LEU A 167 -9.96 -0.60 11.35
CA LEU A 167 -10.58 -0.39 12.66
C LEU A 167 -9.54 -0.33 13.80
N ALA A 168 -8.52 -1.19 13.77
CA ALA A 168 -7.43 -1.16 14.73
C ALA A 168 -6.64 0.16 14.66
N LEU A 169 -6.32 0.66 13.46
CA LEU A 169 -5.67 1.95 13.27
C LEU A 169 -6.51 3.10 13.82
N ARG A 170 -7.83 3.08 13.59
CA ARG A 170 -8.76 4.06 14.20
C ARG A 170 -8.80 3.93 15.73
N GLY A 171 -8.75 2.70 16.26
CA GLY A 171 -8.68 2.42 17.70
C GLY A 171 -7.42 2.97 18.35
N LEU A 172 -6.31 3.05 17.61
CA LEU A 172 -5.07 3.73 18.02
C LEU A 172 -5.15 5.27 17.87
N GLY A 173 -6.30 5.80 17.47
CA GLY A 173 -6.56 7.24 17.34
C GLY A 173 -6.11 7.87 16.03
N LEU A 174 -5.76 7.07 15.02
CA LEU A 174 -5.33 7.58 13.71
C LEU A 174 -6.51 8.03 12.85
N ARG A 175 -6.30 9.10 12.11
CA ARG A 175 -7.27 9.74 11.19
C ARG A 175 -6.65 9.96 9.81
N GLN A 176 -7.47 10.37 8.85
CA GLN A 176 -6.99 10.75 7.53
C GLN A 176 -5.88 11.80 7.63
N GLY A 177 -4.77 11.57 6.94
CA GLY A 177 -3.57 12.43 6.96
C GLY A 177 -2.57 12.13 8.08
N ASP A 178 -2.90 11.27 9.05
CA ASP A 178 -1.91 10.73 9.98
C ASP A 178 -0.97 9.75 9.26
N ARG A 179 0.22 9.56 9.83
CA ARG A 179 1.27 8.70 9.25
C ARG A 179 1.58 7.50 10.14
N ILE A 180 1.85 6.37 9.48
CA ILE A 180 2.39 5.16 10.10
C ILE A 180 3.66 4.72 9.38
N ALA A 181 4.55 4.03 10.10
CA ALA A 181 5.70 3.36 9.51
C ALA A 181 5.50 1.84 9.52
N LEU A 182 5.81 1.18 8.41
CA LEU A 182 5.79 -0.28 8.30
C LEU A 182 7.23 -0.78 8.25
N ASN A 183 7.65 -1.55 9.24
CA ASN A 183 8.91 -2.29 9.23
C ASN A 183 8.61 -3.78 9.39
N MET A 184 8.10 -4.38 8.32
CA MET A 184 7.69 -5.78 8.29
C MET A 184 8.44 -6.55 7.18
N PRO A 185 8.60 -7.87 7.34
CA PRO A 185 9.02 -8.75 6.26
C PRO A 185 7.95 -8.81 5.16
N ASN A 186 8.30 -9.37 4.00
CA ASN A 186 7.35 -9.59 2.90
C ASN A 186 6.37 -10.73 3.25
N ILE A 187 5.33 -10.41 4.01
CA ILE A 187 4.28 -11.33 4.47
C ILE A 187 2.90 -10.73 4.22
N LEU A 188 1.86 -11.57 4.17
CA LEU A 188 0.48 -11.12 3.90
C LEU A 188 -0.02 -10.06 4.88
N ASP A 189 0.38 -10.12 6.14
CA ASP A 189 -0.01 -9.11 7.15
C ASP A 189 0.45 -7.70 6.78
N GLN A 190 1.61 -7.55 6.11
CA GLN A 190 2.05 -6.24 5.63
C GLN A 190 1.07 -5.66 4.62
N ILE A 191 0.56 -6.49 3.71
CA ILE A 191 -0.46 -6.07 2.72
C ILE A 191 -1.75 -5.70 3.45
N VAL A 192 -2.20 -6.51 4.40
CA VAL A 192 -3.41 -6.25 5.20
C VAL A 192 -3.36 -4.89 5.89
N TRP A 193 -2.24 -4.56 6.55
CA TRP A 193 -2.06 -3.26 7.21
C TRP A 193 -1.98 -2.10 6.21
N THR A 194 -1.33 -2.31 5.07
CA THR A 194 -1.23 -1.32 4.00
C THR A 194 -2.60 -0.99 3.42
N GLU A 195 -3.41 -2.00 3.10
CA GLU A 195 -4.78 -1.82 2.61
C GLU A 195 -5.70 -1.22 3.68
N GLY A 196 -5.50 -1.57 4.96
CA GLY A 196 -6.19 -0.94 6.07
C GLY A 196 -5.88 0.56 6.19
N ALA A 197 -4.62 0.96 6.03
CA ALA A 197 -4.20 2.36 6.07
C ALA A 197 -4.80 3.16 4.89
N LYS A 198 -4.69 2.63 3.66
CA LYS A 198 -5.29 3.21 2.45
C LYS A 198 -6.79 3.44 2.60
N ARG A 199 -7.51 2.49 3.21
CA ARG A 199 -8.98 2.57 3.40
C ARG A 199 -9.42 3.76 4.23
N ILE A 200 -8.63 4.16 5.23
CA ILE A 200 -8.98 5.28 6.13
C ILE A 200 -8.19 6.57 5.83
N GLY A 201 -7.42 6.59 4.74
CA GLY A 201 -6.61 7.74 4.35
C GLY A 201 -5.42 7.99 5.28
N VAL A 202 -4.95 6.97 5.99
CA VAL A 202 -3.68 7.01 6.72
C VAL A 202 -2.55 6.78 5.74
N ILE A 203 -1.53 7.64 5.79
CA ILE A 203 -0.37 7.60 4.89
C ILE A 203 0.66 6.65 5.51
N TYR A 204 1.10 5.65 4.77
CA TYR A 204 2.12 4.72 5.23
C TYR A 204 3.49 5.00 4.60
N THR A 205 4.56 4.78 5.36
CA THR A 205 5.94 4.69 4.85
C THR A 205 6.47 3.27 5.08
N ALA A 206 6.70 2.54 3.98
CA ALA A 206 7.24 1.18 4.05
C ALA A 206 8.77 1.23 4.10
N VAL A 207 9.35 0.75 5.19
CA VAL A 207 10.80 0.77 5.44
C VAL A 207 11.33 -0.66 5.40
N PHE A 208 12.10 -0.95 4.35
CA PHE A 208 12.71 -2.26 4.14
C PHE A 208 13.57 -2.71 5.32
N GLY A 209 13.35 -3.94 5.79
CA GLY A 209 14.03 -4.54 6.95
C GLY A 209 15.49 -4.93 6.74
N GLY A 210 16.13 -4.50 5.64
CA GLY A 210 17.59 -4.60 5.47
C GLY A 210 18.34 -3.30 5.74
N PHE A 211 17.63 -2.21 6.04
CA PHE A 211 18.25 -0.97 6.48
C PHE A 211 18.58 -0.98 7.97
N SER A 212 19.49 -0.10 8.40
CA SER A 212 19.80 0.05 9.82
C SER A 212 18.64 0.62 10.63
N ASP A 213 18.64 0.35 11.93
CA ASP A 213 17.80 0.99 12.95
C ASP A 213 17.80 2.52 12.83
N LYS A 214 18.97 3.13 12.61
CA LYS A 214 19.08 4.57 12.36
C LYS A 214 18.29 5.01 11.14
N THR A 215 18.37 4.27 10.04
CA THR A 215 17.63 4.66 8.81
C THR A 215 16.12 4.45 8.98
N LEU A 216 15.70 3.49 9.80
CA LEU A 216 14.30 3.35 10.20
C LEU A 216 13.85 4.55 11.04
N SER A 217 14.64 4.95 12.04
CA SER A 217 14.36 6.14 12.86
C SER A 217 14.25 7.41 12.02
N ASP A 218 15.19 7.66 11.11
CA ASP A 218 15.20 8.86 10.28
C ASP A 218 13.93 8.95 9.41
N ARG A 219 13.39 7.80 8.95
CA ARG A 219 12.14 7.74 8.19
C ARG A 219 10.89 7.91 9.05
N ILE A 220 10.88 7.33 10.25
CA ILE A 220 9.78 7.52 11.22
C ILE A 220 9.65 9.00 11.56
N GLU A 221 10.77 9.65 11.89
CA GLU A 221 10.83 11.07 12.25
C GLU A 221 10.43 11.96 11.06
N ASN A 222 11.02 11.74 9.88
CA ASN A 222 10.72 12.56 8.71
C ASN A 222 9.26 12.45 8.26
N ALA A 223 8.66 11.26 8.35
CA ALA A 223 7.24 11.08 8.07
C ALA A 223 6.35 11.64 9.20
N GLY A 224 6.90 11.87 10.40
CA GLY A 224 6.13 12.14 11.61
C GLY A 224 5.14 11.01 11.92
N ALA A 225 5.58 9.76 11.73
CA ALA A 225 4.76 8.58 11.96
C ALA A 225 4.58 8.34 13.46
N ARG A 226 3.32 8.22 13.91
CA ARG A 226 2.99 8.06 15.34
C ARG A 226 2.89 6.61 15.78
N VAL A 227 2.77 5.69 14.83
CA VAL A 227 2.64 4.25 15.05
C VAL A 227 3.60 3.53 14.11
N VAL A 228 4.32 2.54 14.65
CA VAL A 228 5.12 1.59 13.88
C VAL A 228 4.42 0.24 13.89
N ILE A 229 4.29 -0.38 12.72
CA ILE A 229 3.80 -1.75 12.57
C ILE A 229 4.98 -2.61 12.14
N THR A 230 5.32 -3.61 12.95
CA THR A 230 6.46 -4.50 12.75
C THR A 230 6.11 -5.95 13.05
N ALA A 231 7.05 -6.86 12.81
CA ALA A 231 6.95 -8.28 13.15
C ALA A 231 8.05 -8.66 14.16
N ASP A 232 7.88 -9.79 14.83
CA ASP A 232 8.95 -10.40 15.64
C ASP A 232 10.16 -10.76 14.77
N GLY A 233 9.92 -11.36 13.60
CA GLY A 233 10.96 -11.71 12.63
C GLY A 233 10.40 -12.35 11.36
N ALA A 234 11.30 -12.88 10.54
CA ALA A 234 10.96 -13.74 9.41
C ALA A 234 12.08 -14.72 9.08
N SER A 235 11.72 -15.83 8.43
CA SER A 235 12.71 -16.69 7.78
C SER A 235 13.30 -15.99 6.56
N ARG A 236 14.63 -16.03 6.42
CA ARG A 236 15.37 -15.63 5.24
C ARG A 236 16.53 -16.58 5.02
N ASN A 237 16.62 -17.21 3.85
CA ASN A 237 17.56 -18.29 3.55
C ASN A 237 17.49 -19.43 4.59
N ALA A 238 16.27 -19.78 5.02
CA ALA A 238 15.97 -20.74 6.08
C ALA A 238 16.50 -20.39 7.48
N GLU A 239 17.00 -19.17 7.70
CA GLU A 239 17.42 -18.67 9.00
C GLU A 239 16.44 -17.65 9.57
N MET A 240 16.25 -17.62 10.89
CA MET A 240 15.40 -16.64 11.54
C MET A 240 16.10 -15.28 11.65
N ALA A 241 15.57 -14.28 10.96
CA ALA A 241 15.99 -12.89 11.06
C ALA A 241 15.03 -12.10 11.97
N PRO A 242 15.49 -11.60 13.13
CA PRO A 242 14.65 -10.76 14.00
C PRO A 242 14.35 -9.41 13.35
N PHE A 243 13.14 -8.89 13.55
CA PHE A 243 12.71 -7.58 13.05
C PHE A 243 12.52 -6.56 14.17
N LYS A 244 11.59 -6.81 15.08
CA LYS A 244 11.29 -5.93 16.21
C LYS A 244 12.55 -5.57 17.01
N GLU A 245 13.25 -6.59 17.50
CA GLU A 245 14.41 -6.43 18.38
C GLU A 245 15.63 -5.83 17.65
N ALA A 246 15.78 -6.15 16.36
CA ALA A 246 16.93 -5.72 15.57
C ALA A 246 16.78 -4.30 15.00
N TYR A 247 15.56 -3.88 14.69
CA TYR A 247 15.30 -2.63 13.97
C TYR A 247 14.38 -1.68 14.74
N SER A 248 13.14 -2.10 15.04
CA SER A 248 12.12 -1.19 15.56
C SER A 248 12.43 -0.70 16.97
N ASP A 249 12.82 -1.61 17.87
CA ASP A 249 13.16 -1.26 19.25
C ASP A 249 14.35 -0.30 19.32
N PRO A 250 15.52 -0.60 18.73
CA PRO A 250 16.64 0.33 18.76
C PRO A 250 16.36 1.63 17.97
N ALA A 251 15.55 1.61 16.91
CA ALA A 251 15.16 2.82 16.19
C ALA A 251 14.36 3.77 17.09
N LEU A 252 13.47 3.25 17.93
CA LEU A 252 12.63 4.05 18.82
C LEU A 252 13.37 4.45 20.11
N ASP A 253 14.18 3.55 20.68
CA ASP A 253 14.82 3.78 21.97
C ASP A 253 16.07 4.67 21.89
N ARG A 254 16.86 4.54 20.82
CA ARG A 254 18.18 5.19 20.72
C ARG A 254 18.12 6.59 20.12
N PHE A 255 17.08 6.89 19.35
CA PHE A 255 17.00 8.07 18.50
C PHE A 255 15.80 8.96 18.82
N VAL A 256 15.23 8.84 20.04
CA VAL A 256 14.12 9.66 20.54
C VAL A 256 14.34 11.14 20.20
N ALA A 257 13.52 11.66 19.28
CA ALA A 257 13.40 13.08 19.08
C ALA A 257 12.78 13.69 20.35
N LEU A 258 13.53 14.54 21.04
CA LEU A 258 12.97 15.32 22.13
C LEU A 258 11.78 16.14 21.59
N PRO A 259 10.69 16.30 22.37
CA PRO A 259 9.63 17.23 22.01
C PRO A 259 10.25 18.59 21.68
N HIS A 260 9.83 19.20 20.57
CA HIS A 260 10.29 20.51 20.14
C HIS A 260 10.17 21.50 21.33
N GLY A 261 11.32 21.84 21.95
CA GLY A 261 11.37 22.70 23.14
C GLY A 261 12.31 22.24 24.27
N ALA A 262 12.76 20.98 24.30
CA ALA A 262 13.73 20.55 25.31
C ALA A 262 15.18 20.79 24.85
N ALA A 263 15.75 21.93 25.22
CA ALA A 263 17.17 22.21 25.02
C ALA A 263 18.03 21.29 25.91
N HIS A 264 18.94 20.53 25.31
CA HIS A 264 19.97 19.80 26.05
C HIS A 264 21.04 20.78 26.56
N HIS A 265 21.05 21.08 27.86
CA HIS A 265 22.30 21.40 28.55
C HIS A 265 23.07 20.10 28.78
N ARG A 266 23.86 19.66 27.79
CA ARG A 266 24.95 18.73 28.07
C ARG A 266 26.00 19.49 28.88
N ARG A 267 26.03 19.30 30.20
CA ARG A 267 27.23 19.61 30.99
C ARG A 267 28.35 18.70 30.47
N GLY A 268 29.26 19.26 29.70
CA GLY A 268 30.52 18.60 29.37
C GLY A 268 31.32 18.30 30.65
N PRO A 269 32.21 17.30 30.63
CA PRO A 269 33.04 16.99 31.78
C PRO A 269 33.85 18.22 32.18
N ALA A 270 33.87 18.50 33.48
CA ALA A 270 34.60 19.62 34.06
C ALA A 270 36.05 19.61 33.56
N ARG A 271 36.44 20.67 32.83
CA ARG A 271 37.84 20.95 32.55
C ARG A 271 38.53 21.20 33.89
N GLN A 272 39.40 20.28 34.30
CA GLN A 272 40.40 20.59 35.33
C GLN A 272 41.29 21.71 34.77
N GLY A 273 41.14 22.90 35.34
CA GLY A 273 41.99 24.04 35.04
C GLY A 273 43.35 23.87 35.70
N TRP A 274 44.41 24.05 34.92
CA TRP A 274 45.76 24.22 35.42
C TRP A 274 45.97 25.63 35.99
N ALA A 275 46.86 25.66 36.98
CA ALA A 275 47.77 26.74 37.39
C ALA A 275 47.21 27.91 38.21
N THR A 276 47.62 27.91 39.48
CA THR A 276 48.10 29.13 40.15
C THR A 276 49.48 28.87 40.74
N ARG A 277 50.50 29.53 40.18
CA ARG A 277 51.68 30.05 40.89
C ARG A 277 51.49 31.57 40.98
N PRO A 278 52.07 32.29 41.96
CA PRO A 278 53.42 32.14 42.50
C PRO A 278 53.58 31.04 43.55
#